data_AF-A0A3M1B6R4-F1
#
_entry.id   AF-A0A3M1B6R4-F1
#
_cell.length_a   1.000
_cell.length_b   1.000
_cell.length_c   1.000
_cell.angle_alpha   90.00
_cell.angle_beta   90.00
_cell.angle_gamma   90.00
#
_symmetry.space_group_name_H-M   'P 1'
#
loop_
_entity.id
_entity.type
_entity.pdbx_description
1 polymer ?
#
loop_
_entity_poly.entity_id
_entity_poly.type
_entity_poly.pdbx_seq_one_letter_code
_entity_poly.pdbx_strand_id
1 'polypeptide(L)'
;MAGLDIQFKKVPNVNGGGLAQLSGAIDGNTIQSFQKALDDIQQKGVSKLILDFSQVKYVNSTGLGSLVKYADTFKQAGGGIALMKVPAKVKIVIEMLGLNAFFEMCANLEDAIASLENGGAPAPATPSISAKPKAPSAAPTRKTTTLRPTPHSRKPTAPSAAPAATTNSPTTVFRPPSSLTTSTAPATTTAPTSTALRTTCISCNLELDIPNPGNYQCPRCFTLIAMNANGQISFQMPTQPQPVALVLHCSPACTEAFRNVVASLAKAHGFGDDAIQALQQSILEICNILSQHVYNGQNYTSYHVLIDSNGPKFTIRISDYGKPISPNLISSLFRKTQQIMTEFQCTPHPRGGNIINLAKNL
;
A
#
# COMPACT_ATOMS: atom_id res chain seq x y z
N MET A 1 -16.51 5.86 21.52
CA MET A 1 -15.21 5.84 20.81
C MET A 1 -14.47 4.58 21.22
N ALA A 2 -13.74 3.92 20.32
CA ALA A 2 -12.97 2.72 20.68
C ALA A 2 -11.67 3.17 21.36
N GLY A 3 -11.56 2.97 22.67
CA GLY A 3 -10.31 3.14 23.39
C GLY A 3 -9.31 2.03 23.06
N LEU A 4 -8.07 2.20 23.50
CA LEU A 4 -7.04 1.17 23.52
C LEU A 4 -6.80 0.78 24.98
N ASP A 5 -7.10 -0.48 25.32
CA ASP A 5 -6.76 -1.09 26.60
C ASP A 5 -5.49 -1.94 26.44
N ILE A 6 -4.62 -1.89 27.45
CA ILE A 6 -3.29 -2.52 27.44
C ILE A 6 -3.06 -3.21 28.78
N GLN A 7 -3.19 -4.54 28.79
CA GLN A 7 -3.01 -5.33 30.01
C GLN A 7 -1.62 -5.96 29.99
N PHE A 8 -0.77 -5.52 30.92
CA PHE A 8 0.62 -5.98 31.04
C PHE A 8 0.78 -7.04 32.15
N LYS A 9 1.49 -8.12 31.82
CA LYS A 9 1.90 -9.19 32.74
C LYS A 9 3.37 -9.56 32.51
N LYS A 10 4.17 -9.69 33.58
CA LYS A 10 5.52 -10.27 33.47
C LYS A 10 5.42 -11.75 33.12
N VAL A 11 6.26 -12.21 32.20
CA VAL A 11 6.29 -13.63 31.79
C VAL A 11 7.15 -14.39 32.81
N PRO A 12 6.62 -15.42 33.49
CA PRO A 12 7.43 -16.24 34.39
C PRO A 12 8.51 -16.98 33.60
N ASN A 13 9.68 -17.19 34.23
CA ASN A 13 10.83 -17.91 33.67
C ASN A 13 11.60 -17.25 32.51
N VAL A 14 11.25 -16.02 32.10
CA VAL A 14 12.00 -15.28 31.06
C VAL A 14 12.61 -14.00 31.65
N ASN A 15 13.94 -13.91 31.66
CA ASN A 15 14.62 -12.72 32.18
C ASN A 15 14.36 -11.50 31.26
N GLY A 16 13.90 -10.40 31.85
CA GLY A 16 13.44 -9.22 31.09
C GLY A 16 12.16 -9.44 30.26
N GLY A 17 11.42 -10.54 30.48
CA GLY A 17 10.25 -10.94 29.69
C GLY A 17 8.93 -10.31 30.14
N GLY A 18 8.19 -9.76 29.18
CA GLY A 18 6.86 -9.16 29.38
C GLY A 18 5.87 -9.55 28.29
N LEU A 19 4.59 -9.69 28.66
CA LEU A 19 3.46 -9.88 27.76
C LEU A 19 2.51 -8.69 27.94
N ALA A 20 2.20 -8.00 26.85
CA ALA A 20 1.16 -6.97 26.82
C ALA A 20 0.04 -7.39 25.86
N GLN A 21 -1.16 -7.56 26.39
CA GLN A 21 -2.35 -7.85 25.60
C GLN A 21 -3.04 -6.55 25.20
N LEU A 22 -3.26 -6.39 23.90
CA LEU A 22 -3.76 -5.15 23.29
C LEU A 22 -5.21 -5.34 22.83
N SER A 23 -6.10 -4.44 23.24
CA SER A 23 -7.52 -4.49 22.90
C SER A 23 -8.02 -3.14 22.40
N GLY A 24 -8.66 -3.09 21.23
CA GLY A 24 -9.18 -1.86 20.63
C GLY A 24 -8.51 -1.51 19.30
N ALA A 25 -8.06 -0.26 19.15
CA ALA A 25 -7.42 0.24 17.92
C ALA A 25 -6.16 1.05 18.24
N ILE A 26 -5.14 0.96 17.40
CA ILE A 26 -3.89 1.72 17.50
C ILE A 26 -3.88 2.77 16.38
N ASP A 27 -4.36 3.97 16.69
CA ASP A 27 -4.48 5.08 15.75
C ASP A 27 -4.01 6.41 16.36
N GLY A 28 -4.11 7.52 15.62
CA GLY A 28 -3.64 8.83 16.06
C GLY A 28 -4.27 9.34 17.37
N ASN A 29 -5.44 8.85 17.77
CA ASN A 29 -6.09 9.21 19.04
C ASN A 29 -5.58 8.36 20.21
N THR A 30 -5.27 7.08 19.97
CA THR A 30 -4.78 6.14 20.99
C THR A 30 -3.25 6.03 21.04
N ILE A 31 -2.53 6.70 20.15
CA ILE A 31 -1.07 6.57 20.06
C ILE A 31 -0.35 7.05 21.32
N GLN A 32 -0.84 8.11 21.97
CA GLN A 32 -0.17 8.65 23.18
C GLN A 32 -0.26 7.68 24.36
N SER A 33 -1.39 6.99 24.56
CA SER A 33 -1.52 5.96 25.59
C SER A 33 -0.73 4.70 25.23
N PHE A 34 -0.66 4.33 23.95
CA PHE A 34 0.18 3.24 23.47
C PHE A 34 1.67 3.46 23.76
N GLN A 35 2.21 4.62 23.33
CA GLN A 35 3.62 4.98 23.52
C GLN A 35 3.97 5.01 25.02
N LYS A 36 3.16 5.70 25.83
CA LYS A 36 3.34 5.77 27.29
C LYS A 36 3.34 4.38 27.95
N ALA A 37 2.44 3.49 27.54
CA ALA A 37 2.40 2.13 28.11
C ALA A 37 3.66 1.32 27.78
N LEU A 38 4.23 1.49 26.57
CA LEU A 38 5.49 0.84 26.20
C LEU A 38 6.69 1.43 26.96
N ASP A 39 6.74 2.75 27.14
CA ASP A 39 7.75 3.42 27.97
C ASP A 39 7.67 2.93 29.43
N ASP A 40 6.47 2.87 30.01
CA ASP A 40 6.20 2.36 31.37
C ASP A 40 6.58 0.87 31.53
N ILE A 41 6.51 0.08 30.45
CA ILE A 41 6.95 -1.34 30.42
C ILE A 41 8.48 -1.42 30.39
N GLN A 42 9.13 -0.63 29.55
CA GLN A 42 10.59 -0.58 29.45
C GLN A 42 11.22 -0.12 30.77
N GLN A 43 10.66 0.90 31.42
CA GLN A 43 11.10 1.38 32.75
C GLN A 43 10.99 0.31 33.85
N LYS A 44 10.14 -0.72 33.70
CA LYS A 44 10.02 -1.86 34.63
C LYS A 44 11.08 -2.95 34.41
N GLY A 45 12.10 -2.67 33.58
CA GLY A 45 13.21 -3.56 33.26
C GLY A 45 12.87 -4.65 32.23
N VAL A 46 11.87 -4.41 31.37
CA VAL A 46 11.49 -5.35 30.31
C VAL A 46 12.28 -5.01 29.05
N SER A 47 13.10 -5.96 28.57
CA SER A 47 13.85 -5.87 27.30
C SER A 47 13.27 -6.81 26.23
N LYS A 48 12.47 -7.81 26.62
CA LYS A 48 11.84 -8.79 25.73
C LYS A 48 10.32 -8.65 25.86
N LEU A 49 9.66 -8.09 24.85
CA LEU A 49 8.23 -7.79 24.90
C LEU A 49 7.45 -8.58 23.86
N ILE A 50 6.44 -9.31 24.34
CA ILE A 50 5.48 -10.04 23.52
C ILE A 50 4.19 -9.21 23.48
N LEU A 51 3.68 -8.90 22.29
CA LEU A 51 2.43 -8.17 22.09
C LEU A 51 1.34 -9.13 21.55
N ASP A 52 0.27 -9.37 22.32
CA ASP A 52 -0.89 -10.14 21.85
C ASP A 52 -1.88 -9.20 21.14
N PHE A 53 -1.99 -9.37 19.82
CA PHE A 53 -2.86 -8.58 18.93
C PHE A 53 -4.25 -9.16 18.74
N SER A 54 -4.63 -10.25 19.43
CA SER A 54 -5.90 -10.95 19.20
C SER A 54 -7.17 -10.09 19.34
N GLN A 55 -7.13 -9.01 20.13
CA GLN A 55 -8.24 -8.06 20.30
C GLN A 55 -7.99 -6.69 19.63
N VAL A 56 -6.92 -6.55 18.84
CA VAL A 56 -6.64 -5.36 18.04
C VAL A 56 -7.47 -5.42 16.75
N LYS A 57 -8.35 -4.43 16.57
CA LYS A 57 -9.26 -4.36 15.41
C LYS A 57 -8.63 -3.65 14.21
N TYR A 58 -7.71 -2.71 14.46
CA TYR A 58 -7.12 -1.84 13.45
C TYR A 58 -5.82 -1.19 13.96
N VAL A 59 -4.89 -0.95 13.03
CA VAL A 59 -3.66 -0.19 13.24
C VAL A 59 -3.49 0.75 12.05
N ASN A 60 -3.23 2.04 12.29
CA ASN A 60 -2.96 3.01 11.23
C ASN A 60 -1.44 3.17 10.97
N SER A 61 -1.07 4.04 10.03
CA SER A 61 0.34 4.36 9.72
C SER A 61 1.13 4.89 10.92
N THR A 62 0.51 5.71 11.78
CA THR A 62 1.13 6.23 13.02
C THR A 62 1.39 5.13 14.05
N GLY A 63 0.46 4.18 14.17
CA GLY A 63 0.58 2.98 15.00
C GLY A 63 1.72 2.08 14.54
N LEU A 64 1.78 1.77 13.25
CA LEU A 64 2.87 0.98 12.65
C LEU A 64 4.23 1.68 12.81
N GLY A 65 4.33 2.98 12.52
CA GLY A 65 5.57 3.74 12.72
C GLY A 65 6.04 3.75 14.17
N SER A 66 5.12 3.80 15.13
CA SER A 66 5.46 3.68 16.55
C SER A 66 5.91 2.26 16.91
N LEU A 67 5.23 1.22 16.42
CA LEU A 67 5.64 -0.18 16.62
C LEU A 67 7.09 -0.43 16.13
N VAL A 68 7.44 0.09 14.95
CA VAL A 68 8.82 -0.04 14.41
C VAL A 68 9.84 0.68 15.31
N LYS A 69 9.54 1.92 15.74
CA LYS A 69 10.39 2.67 16.68
C LYS A 69 10.65 1.88 17.99
N TYR A 70 9.62 1.25 18.54
CA TYR A 70 9.78 0.45 19.77
C TYR A 70 10.48 -0.89 19.51
N ALA A 71 10.30 -1.53 18.36
CA ALA A 71 11.07 -2.72 18.01
C ALA A 71 12.58 -2.42 18.02
N ASP A 72 13.01 -1.31 17.42
CA ASP A 72 14.40 -0.85 17.49
C ASP A 72 14.84 -0.52 18.92
N THR A 73 13.99 0.14 19.72
CA THR A 73 14.29 0.51 21.11
C THR A 73 14.51 -0.71 22.01
N PHE A 74 13.63 -1.71 21.94
CA PHE A 74 13.76 -2.96 22.70
C PHE A 74 14.94 -3.81 22.20
N LYS A 75 15.26 -3.76 20.90
CA LYS A 75 16.46 -4.39 20.32
C LYS A 75 17.75 -3.74 20.82
N GLN A 76 17.80 -2.41 20.92
CA GLN A 76 18.92 -1.68 21.52
C GLN A 76 19.08 -1.98 23.03
N ALA A 77 17.98 -2.29 23.73
CA ALA A 77 17.99 -2.75 25.12
C ALA A 77 18.42 -4.24 25.30
N GLY A 78 18.92 -4.90 24.25
CA GLY A 78 19.42 -6.27 24.31
C GLY A 78 18.33 -7.36 24.26
N GLY A 79 17.13 -7.03 23.78
CA GLY A 79 16.05 -7.98 23.54
C GLY A 79 15.33 -7.70 22.22
N GLY A 80 14.02 -7.50 22.25
CA GLY A 80 13.21 -7.33 21.03
C GLY A 80 11.70 -7.34 21.28
N ILE A 81 10.94 -7.26 20.19
CA ILE A 81 9.46 -7.34 20.19
C ILE A 81 9.00 -8.50 19.30
N ALA A 82 8.21 -9.41 19.89
CA ALA A 82 7.47 -10.44 19.16
C ALA A 82 5.98 -10.09 19.10
N LEU A 83 5.34 -10.36 17.97
CA LEU A 83 3.91 -10.13 17.73
C LEU A 83 3.17 -11.47 17.67
N MET A 84 2.16 -11.63 18.53
CA MET A 84 1.31 -12.81 18.57
C MET A 84 -0.08 -12.54 18.02
N LYS A 85 -0.68 -13.54 17.36
CA LYS A 85 -2.10 -13.54 16.92
C LYS A 85 -2.49 -12.29 16.11
N VAL A 86 -1.59 -11.81 15.27
CA VAL A 86 -1.80 -10.61 14.45
C VAL A 86 -2.97 -10.84 13.46
N PRO A 87 -4.01 -10.00 13.45
CA PRO A 87 -5.13 -10.12 12.52
C PRO A 87 -4.64 -10.06 11.07
N ALA A 88 -5.22 -10.88 10.19
CA ALA A 88 -4.80 -10.99 8.78
C ALA A 88 -4.72 -9.62 8.07
N LYS A 89 -5.65 -8.71 8.33
CA LYS A 89 -5.64 -7.33 7.79
C LYS A 89 -4.40 -6.53 8.22
N VAL A 90 -3.96 -6.67 9.46
CA VAL A 90 -2.76 -5.99 9.99
C VAL A 90 -1.50 -6.66 9.43
N LYS A 91 -1.47 -8.00 9.38
CA LYS A 91 -0.37 -8.79 8.80
C LYS A 91 -0.09 -8.41 7.34
N ILE A 92 -1.13 -8.35 6.49
CA ILE A 92 -1.01 -7.93 5.08
C ILE A 92 -0.38 -6.54 4.97
N VAL A 93 -0.74 -5.58 5.83
CA VAL A 93 -0.16 -4.23 5.79
C VAL A 93 1.32 -4.24 6.23
N ILE A 94 1.69 -5.02 7.24
CA ILE A 94 3.10 -5.17 7.66
C ILE A 94 3.94 -5.80 6.53
N GLU A 95 3.41 -6.82 5.86
CA GLU A 95 4.06 -7.49 4.72
C GLU A 95 4.19 -6.55 3.51
N MET A 96 3.12 -5.84 3.12
CA MET A 96 3.13 -4.88 2.01
C MET A 96 4.10 -3.72 2.21
N LEU A 97 4.33 -3.30 3.46
CA LEU A 97 5.28 -2.23 3.80
C LEU A 97 6.72 -2.76 4.01
N GLY A 98 6.96 -4.07 3.85
CA GLY A 98 8.28 -4.67 4.08
C GLY A 98 8.72 -4.69 5.55
N LEU A 99 7.81 -4.40 6.48
CA LEU A 99 8.12 -4.22 7.91
C LEU A 99 8.32 -5.55 8.66
N ASN A 100 8.14 -6.68 7.98
CA ASN A 100 8.32 -8.03 8.54
C ASN A 100 9.77 -8.27 9.08
N ALA A 101 10.76 -7.50 8.62
CA ALA A 101 12.13 -7.57 9.12
C ALA A 101 12.32 -6.98 10.54
N PHE A 102 11.34 -6.23 11.06
CA PHE A 102 11.39 -5.60 12.40
C PHE A 102 10.63 -6.39 13.47
N PHE A 103 9.82 -7.38 13.09
CA PHE A 103 8.87 -8.05 13.97
C PHE A 103 8.94 -9.57 13.83
N GLU A 104 9.15 -10.28 14.94
CA GLU A 104 9.02 -11.74 14.97
C GLU A 104 7.53 -12.08 15.12
N MET A 105 6.91 -12.66 14.08
CA MET A 105 5.50 -13.05 14.12
C MET A 105 5.34 -14.50 14.57
N CYS A 106 4.77 -14.71 15.76
CA CYS A 106 4.70 -16.01 16.43
C CYS A 106 3.24 -16.48 16.56
N ALA A 107 3.01 -17.80 16.49
CA ALA A 107 1.67 -18.36 16.58
C ALA A 107 1.21 -18.50 18.04
N ASN A 108 2.11 -18.96 18.92
CA ASN A 108 1.85 -19.19 20.33
C ASN A 108 2.86 -18.41 21.23
N LEU A 109 2.70 -18.55 22.55
CA LEU A 109 3.55 -17.87 23.55
C LEU A 109 4.94 -18.51 23.65
N GLU A 110 5.02 -19.84 23.55
CA GLU A 110 6.29 -20.56 23.62
C GLU A 110 7.23 -20.19 22.45
N ASP A 111 6.70 -20.10 21.22
CA ASP A 111 7.40 -19.63 20.02
C ASP A 111 7.97 -18.22 20.23
N ALA A 112 7.15 -17.31 20.79
CA ALA A 112 7.53 -15.91 21.00
C ALA A 112 8.63 -15.77 22.07
N ILE A 113 8.58 -16.59 23.11
CA ILE A 113 9.66 -16.68 24.11
C ILE A 113 10.93 -17.22 23.43
N ALA A 114 10.83 -18.31 22.67
CA ALA A 114 11.96 -18.95 22.02
C ALA A 114 12.66 -18.03 21.00
N SER A 115 11.93 -17.23 20.22
CA SER A 115 12.52 -16.25 19.29
C SER A 115 13.30 -15.17 20.04
N LEU A 116 12.69 -14.58 21.09
CA LEU A 116 13.30 -13.56 21.93
C LEU A 116 14.44 -14.08 22.83
N GLU A 117 14.57 -15.39 23.00
CA GLU A 117 15.70 -16.03 23.69
C GLU A 117 16.87 -16.38 22.77
N ASN A 118 16.61 -16.79 21.52
CA ASN A 118 17.64 -17.14 20.55
C ASN A 118 18.29 -15.93 19.83
N GLY A 119 17.92 -14.70 20.21
CA GLY A 119 18.70 -13.50 19.86
C GLY A 119 18.53 -13.00 18.43
N GLY A 120 17.29 -12.91 17.93
CA GLY A 120 16.94 -12.03 16.81
C GLY A 120 17.63 -12.34 15.48
N ALA A 121 17.91 -13.62 15.20
CA ALA A 121 18.36 -14.10 13.90
C ALA A 121 17.14 -14.60 13.09
N PRO A 122 16.84 -14.03 11.90
CA PRO A 122 15.70 -14.48 11.10
C PRO A 122 15.99 -15.88 10.54
N ALA A 123 15.30 -16.89 11.08
CA ALA A 123 15.42 -18.26 10.61
C ALA A 123 14.77 -18.42 9.22
N PRO A 124 15.52 -18.80 8.16
CA PRO A 124 14.95 -19.04 6.85
C PRO A 124 14.30 -20.42 6.80
N ALA A 125 12.98 -20.47 6.62
CA ALA A 125 12.26 -21.71 6.37
C ALA A 125 12.46 -22.17 4.91
N THR A 126 13.54 -22.91 4.65
CA THR A 126 13.71 -23.67 3.40
C THR A 126 14.45 -24.98 3.66
N PRO A 127 13.94 -26.16 3.24
CA PRO A 127 14.66 -27.43 3.40
C PRO A 127 15.80 -27.53 2.37
N SER A 128 17.02 -27.69 2.86
CA SER A 128 18.22 -27.85 2.05
C SER A 128 18.38 -29.28 1.53
N ILE A 129 18.56 -29.45 0.22
CA ILE A 129 19.23 -30.62 -0.37
C ILE A 129 20.65 -30.21 -0.75
N SER A 130 21.63 -30.98 -0.28
CA SER A 130 23.06 -30.64 -0.33
C SER A 130 23.77 -31.28 -1.52
N ALA A 131 24.64 -30.53 -2.21
CA ALA A 131 25.91 -31.03 -2.77
C ALA A 131 26.81 -29.89 -3.30
N LYS A 132 28.10 -29.91 -2.91
CA LYS A 132 29.22 -29.12 -3.47
C LYS A 132 30.39 -30.10 -3.66
N PRO A 133 31.02 -30.21 -4.85
CA PRO A 133 32.34 -29.57 -5.11
C PRO A 133 32.44 -29.07 -6.58
N LYS A 134 33.48 -28.39 -7.09
CA LYS A 134 34.75 -27.81 -6.56
C LYS A 134 35.08 -26.53 -7.37
N ALA A 135 36.14 -25.80 -7.03
CA ALA A 135 36.80 -24.84 -7.94
C ALA A 135 38.09 -25.46 -8.53
N PRO A 136 38.63 -24.92 -9.64
CA PRO A 136 39.72 -23.95 -9.44
C PRO A 136 39.78 -22.73 -10.38
N SER A 137 40.43 -21.70 -9.84
CA SER A 137 41.03 -20.49 -10.42
C SER A 137 41.40 -20.46 -11.92
N ALA A 138 41.08 -19.34 -12.59
CA ALA A 138 42.05 -18.56 -13.38
C ALA A 138 41.54 -17.12 -13.61
N ALA A 139 42.43 -16.13 -13.50
CA ALA A 139 42.18 -14.74 -13.90
C ALA A 139 43.27 -14.28 -14.88
N PRO A 140 42.98 -13.29 -15.74
CA PRO A 140 44.03 -12.36 -16.16
C PRO A 140 43.66 -10.89 -15.95
N THR A 141 44.69 -10.10 -15.63
CA THR A 141 44.65 -8.66 -15.36
C THR A 141 44.66 -7.80 -16.62
N ARG A 142 44.03 -6.60 -16.58
CA ARG A 142 44.52 -5.48 -17.41
C ARG A 142 44.25 -4.07 -16.86
N LYS A 143 45.32 -3.51 -16.29
CA LYS A 143 45.81 -2.10 -16.30
C LYS A 143 44.82 -0.93 -16.19
N THR A 144 44.99 -0.22 -15.07
CA THR A 144 44.75 1.21 -14.84
C THR A 144 45.38 2.12 -15.91
N THR A 145 44.70 3.22 -16.25
CA THR A 145 45.35 4.48 -16.67
C THR A 145 44.60 5.66 -16.07
N THR A 146 45.31 6.47 -15.27
CA THR A 146 44.86 7.72 -14.66
C THR A 146 44.84 8.86 -15.68
N LEU A 147 44.05 9.91 -15.41
CA LEU A 147 44.52 11.31 -15.40
C LEU A 147 43.45 12.25 -14.81
N ARG A 148 43.90 13.17 -13.95
CA ARG A 148 43.13 14.26 -13.33
C ARG A 148 43.93 15.55 -13.53
N PRO A 149 43.29 16.68 -13.82
CA PRO A 149 43.58 17.87 -13.03
C PRO A 149 42.32 18.59 -12.52
N THR A 150 42.52 19.37 -11.46
CA THR A 150 41.63 20.40 -10.90
C THR A 150 42.54 21.60 -10.55
N PRO A 151 42.06 22.73 -9.96
CA PRO A 151 40.69 23.22 -9.76
C PRO A 151 40.49 24.66 -10.29
N HIS A 152 39.27 25.22 -10.23
CA HIS A 152 39.08 26.65 -9.97
C HIS A 152 37.71 26.96 -9.36
N SER A 153 37.64 28.06 -8.61
CA SER A 153 36.56 28.39 -7.66
C SER A 153 35.85 29.69 -8.04
N ARG A 154 34.55 29.84 -7.69
CA ARG A 154 34.01 31.06 -7.03
C ARG A 154 32.49 30.99 -6.70
N LYS A 155 32.17 31.37 -5.45
CA LYS A 155 30.94 32.09 -5.00
C LYS A 155 31.10 33.60 -5.34
N PRO A 156 30.15 34.55 -5.16
CA PRO A 156 29.06 34.64 -4.16
C PRO A 156 27.67 34.92 -4.82
N THR A 157 26.57 35.45 -4.24
CA THR A 157 26.23 36.07 -2.93
C THR A 157 24.71 35.92 -2.64
N ALA A 158 24.22 36.40 -1.49
CA ALA A 158 22.83 36.86 -1.28
C ALA A 158 22.86 38.30 -0.71
N PRO A 159 21.77 39.08 -0.86
CA PRO A 159 21.11 39.73 0.30
C PRO A 159 19.57 39.82 0.12
N SER A 160 18.73 40.34 1.02
CA SER A 160 18.70 40.46 2.50
C SER A 160 17.32 41.04 2.90
N ALA A 161 17.03 41.11 4.20
CA ALA A 161 16.05 41.97 4.89
C ALA A 161 14.54 41.64 4.81
N ALA A 162 13.96 41.44 6.01
CA ALA A 162 12.57 41.77 6.33
C ALA A 162 12.44 43.29 6.62
N PRO A 163 11.22 43.81 6.85
CA PRO A 163 10.79 43.92 8.26
C PRO A 163 9.30 43.59 8.51
N ALA A 164 8.90 43.68 9.78
CA ALA A 164 7.58 43.32 10.29
C ALA A 164 6.51 44.41 10.10
N ALA A 165 5.23 44.04 10.22
CA ALA A 165 4.33 44.42 11.33
C ALA A 165 2.83 44.38 10.96
N THR A 166 1.99 43.91 11.89
CA THR A 166 0.55 44.28 12.07
C THR A 166 -0.43 43.97 10.91
N THR A 167 -1.73 43.70 11.08
CA THR A 167 -2.66 43.76 12.24
C THR A 167 -3.92 42.91 11.96
N ASN A 168 -4.65 42.57 13.03
CA ASN A 168 -6.11 42.35 13.09
C ASN A 168 -6.76 41.15 12.35
N SER A 169 -7.20 40.19 13.18
CA SER A 169 -8.47 39.47 12.99
C SER A 169 -9.66 40.44 12.92
N PRO A 170 -10.82 40.00 12.40
CA PRO A 170 -11.84 39.64 13.38
C PRO A 170 -12.57 38.32 13.09
N THR A 171 -12.93 37.67 14.18
CA THR A 171 -13.86 36.56 14.30
C THR A 171 -15.21 36.85 13.63
N THR A 172 -15.70 35.93 12.79
CA THR A 172 -17.15 35.74 12.62
C THR A 172 -17.52 34.28 12.78
N VAL A 173 -18.43 34.05 13.72
CA VAL A 173 -19.02 32.74 14.03
C VAL A 173 -20.09 32.43 12.99
N PHE A 174 -20.09 31.23 12.42
CA PHE A 174 -21.30 30.70 11.78
C PHE A 174 -21.61 29.28 12.25
N ARG A 175 -22.82 29.14 12.81
CA ARG A 175 -23.39 27.94 13.41
C ARG A 175 -24.30 27.26 12.38
N PRO A 176 -24.30 25.92 12.26
CA PRO A 176 -25.16 25.23 11.30
C PRO A 176 -26.63 25.21 11.78
N PRO A 177 -27.61 25.23 10.85
CA PRO A 177 -29.00 24.89 11.18
C PRO A 177 -29.18 23.36 11.23
N SER A 178 -29.91 22.90 12.24
CA SER A 178 -30.38 21.53 12.37
C SER A 178 -31.90 21.48 12.38
N SER A 179 -32.49 20.62 11.56
CA SER A 179 -33.79 19.96 11.78
C SER A 179 -33.82 18.71 10.91
N LEU A 180 -33.78 17.49 11.46
CA LEU A 180 -34.83 16.80 12.23
C LEU A 180 -36.12 16.54 11.42
N THR A 181 -36.20 15.33 10.86
CA THR A 181 -37.40 14.49 11.00
C THR A 181 -36.99 13.08 11.39
N THR A 182 -37.71 12.51 12.34
CA THR A 182 -37.54 11.17 12.89
C THR A 182 -38.44 10.16 12.18
N SER A 183 -37.98 8.92 12.07
CA SER A 183 -38.88 7.76 12.00
C SER A 183 -38.21 6.57 12.68
N THR A 184 -38.94 5.90 13.56
CA THR A 184 -38.42 4.88 14.48
C THR A 184 -38.75 3.48 13.94
N ALA A 185 -37.88 2.51 14.25
CA ALA A 185 -37.99 1.12 13.80
C ALA A 185 -39.25 0.38 14.33
N PRO A 186 -39.51 -0.82 13.80
CA PRO A 186 -39.45 -1.97 14.70
C PRO A 186 -38.36 -2.99 14.32
N ALA A 187 -38.06 -3.88 15.26
CA ALA A 187 -36.85 -4.69 15.29
C ALA A 187 -36.99 -6.07 14.61
N THR A 188 -35.85 -6.77 14.59
CA THR A 188 -35.71 -8.23 14.41
C THR A 188 -35.79 -8.75 12.97
N THR A 189 -34.65 -8.70 12.28
CA THR A 189 -34.29 -9.78 11.35
C THR A 189 -32.91 -10.29 11.75
N THR A 190 -32.83 -11.59 11.98
CA THR A 190 -31.60 -12.34 12.25
C THR A 190 -30.52 -12.01 11.23
N ALA A 191 -29.29 -11.76 11.70
CA ALA A 191 -28.15 -11.73 10.80
C ALA A 191 -28.01 -13.14 10.18
N PRO A 192 -28.00 -13.30 8.86
CA PRO A 192 -27.59 -14.58 8.28
C PRO A 192 -26.13 -14.79 8.67
N THR A 193 -25.84 -15.94 9.26
CA THR A 193 -24.47 -16.36 9.58
C THR A 193 -23.73 -16.61 8.27
N SER A 194 -23.24 -15.56 7.62
CA SER A 194 -22.40 -15.66 6.42
C SER A 194 -21.04 -16.23 6.83
N THR A 195 -20.97 -17.57 6.90
CA THR A 195 -19.71 -18.30 7.02
C THR A 195 -18.89 -18.01 5.77
N ALA A 196 -17.97 -17.06 5.89
CA ALA A 196 -17.03 -16.76 4.83
C ALA A 196 -16.27 -18.05 4.49
N LEU A 197 -16.40 -18.49 3.25
CA LEU A 197 -15.83 -19.74 2.81
C LEU A 197 -14.34 -19.52 2.53
N ARG A 198 -13.49 -20.20 3.29
CA ARG A 198 -12.05 -20.22 3.02
C ARG A 198 -11.74 -21.13 1.84
N THR A 199 -10.94 -20.62 0.92
CA THR A 199 -10.44 -21.36 -0.22
C THR A 199 -9.00 -20.97 -0.55
N THR A 200 -8.32 -21.78 -1.34
CA THR A 200 -6.98 -21.49 -1.86
C THR A 200 -7.06 -21.25 -3.37
N CYS A 201 -6.45 -20.16 -3.85
CA CYS A 201 -6.43 -19.87 -5.28
C CYS A 201 -5.55 -20.88 -6.04
N ILE A 202 -6.14 -21.67 -6.93
CA ILE A 202 -5.46 -22.75 -7.67
C ILE A 202 -4.20 -22.32 -8.45
N SER A 203 -4.10 -21.04 -8.83
CA SER A 203 -3.00 -20.51 -9.66
C SER A 203 -1.82 -19.95 -8.86
N CYS A 204 -1.99 -19.64 -7.57
CA CYS A 204 -0.96 -18.94 -6.78
C CYS A 204 -0.94 -19.29 -5.28
N ASN A 205 -1.76 -20.26 -4.86
CA ASN A 205 -1.92 -20.78 -3.51
C ASN A 205 -2.17 -19.72 -2.42
N LEU A 206 -2.69 -18.55 -2.79
CA LEU A 206 -3.14 -17.55 -1.81
C LEU A 206 -4.43 -18.03 -1.13
N GLU A 207 -4.47 -17.99 0.20
CA GLU A 207 -5.70 -18.17 0.98
C GLU A 207 -6.65 -16.97 0.81
N LEU A 208 -7.93 -17.26 0.61
CA LEU A 208 -8.97 -16.27 0.33
C LEU A 208 -10.21 -16.57 1.18
N ASP A 209 -10.69 -15.56 1.90
CA ASP A 209 -12.01 -15.55 2.55
C ASP A 209 -13.05 -15.03 1.54
N ILE A 210 -13.97 -15.89 1.07
CA ILE A 210 -15.06 -15.50 0.17
C ILE A 210 -16.35 -15.35 1.00
N PRO A 211 -16.85 -14.13 1.24
CA PRO A 211 -17.90 -13.88 2.23
C PRO A 211 -19.31 -14.30 1.76
N ASN A 212 -19.58 -14.28 0.46
CA ASN A 212 -20.90 -14.55 -0.13
C ASN A 212 -20.74 -15.24 -1.50
N PRO A 213 -21.77 -15.93 -2.00
CA PRO A 213 -21.85 -16.35 -3.40
C PRO A 213 -21.68 -15.17 -4.36
N GLY A 214 -20.96 -15.37 -5.46
CA GLY A 214 -20.65 -14.31 -6.42
C GLY A 214 -19.32 -14.52 -7.16
N ASN A 215 -18.95 -13.52 -7.97
CA ASN A 215 -17.72 -13.53 -8.76
C ASN A 215 -16.64 -12.65 -8.11
N TYR A 216 -15.46 -13.23 -7.93
CA TYR A 216 -14.30 -12.63 -7.29
C TYR A 216 -13.05 -12.80 -8.17
N GLN A 217 -12.02 -11.99 -7.91
CA GLN A 217 -10.70 -12.15 -8.51
C GLN A 217 -9.67 -12.35 -7.40
N CYS A 218 -8.72 -13.26 -7.61
CA CYS A 218 -7.58 -13.39 -6.70
C CYS A 218 -6.73 -12.11 -6.72
N PRO A 219 -6.48 -11.44 -5.58
CA PRO A 219 -5.73 -10.19 -5.54
C PRO A 219 -4.23 -10.35 -5.85
N ARG A 220 -3.71 -11.58 -5.94
CA ARG A 220 -2.30 -11.89 -6.27
C ARG A 220 -2.06 -12.26 -7.72
N CYS A 221 -3.02 -12.87 -8.40
CA CYS A 221 -2.84 -13.41 -9.76
C CYS A 221 -4.04 -13.21 -10.69
N PHE A 222 -5.05 -12.45 -10.26
CA PHE A 222 -6.27 -12.10 -11.01
C PHE A 222 -7.10 -13.28 -11.55
N THR A 223 -6.81 -14.52 -11.14
CA THR A 223 -7.63 -15.70 -11.45
C THR A 223 -9.07 -15.47 -10.99
N LEU A 224 -10.02 -15.75 -11.88
CA LEU A 224 -11.46 -15.61 -11.63
C LEU A 224 -11.97 -16.77 -10.77
N ILE A 225 -12.79 -16.41 -9.78
CA ILE A 225 -13.33 -17.33 -8.78
C ILE A 225 -14.82 -17.08 -8.69
N ALA A 226 -15.64 -18.05 -9.08
CA ALA A 226 -17.08 -17.99 -8.97
C ALA A 226 -17.55 -18.94 -7.86
N MET A 227 -18.31 -18.41 -6.90
CA MET A 227 -18.93 -19.18 -5.82
C MET A 227 -20.44 -19.28 -6.07
N ASN A 228 -20.93 -20.48 -6.33
CA ASN A 228 -22.35 -20.76 -6.49
C ASN A 228 -23.10 -20.62 -5.15
N ALA A 229 -24.43 -20.42 -5.21
CA ALA A 229 -25.29 -20.34 -4.03
C ALA A 229 -25.16 -21.55 -3.08
N ASN A 230 -24.80 -22.72 -3.63
CA ASN A 230 -24.59 -23.97 -2.89
C ASN A 230 -23.21 -24.06 -2.20
N GLY A 231 -22.42 -22.97 -2.20
CA GLY A 231 -21.06 -22.94 -1.64
C GLY A 231 -19.97 -23.59 -2.50
N GLN A 232 -20.31 -24.14 -3.67
CA GLN A 232 -19.33 -24.70 -4.59
C GLN A 232 -18.53 -23.57 -5.26
N ILE A 233 -17.21 -23.66 -5.17
CA ILE A 233 -16.29 -22.73 -5.84
C ILE A 233 -15.79 -23.35 -7.14
N SER A 234 -15.94 -22.62 -8.24
CA SER A 234 -15.27 -22.90 -9.51
C SER A 234 -14.20 -21.84 -9.77
N PHE A 235 -13.01 -22.31 -10.15
CA PHE A 235 -11.94 -21.45 -10.63
C PHE A 235 -11.96 -21.47 -12.15
N GLN A 236 -12.09 -20.29 -12.76
CA GLN A 236 -12.00 -20.14 -14.20
C GLN A 236 -10.65 -19.54 -14.53
N MET A 237 -9.79 -20.33 -15.18
CA MET A 237 -8.66 -19.76 -15.90
C MET A 237 -9.22 -18.89 -17.04
N PRO A 238 -8.75 -17.64 -17.19
CA PRO A 238 -9.21 -16.80 -18.28
C PRO A 238 -8.97 -17.47 -19.64
N THR A 239 -10.05 -17.72 -20.38
CA THR A 239 -10.00 -18.20 -21.78
C THR A 239 -9.57 -17.11 -22.76
N GLN A 240 -9.49 -15.87 -22.28
CA GLN A 240 -8.97 -14.71 -23.00
C GLN A 240 -7.84 -14.06 -22.20
N PRO A 241 -6.78 -13.57 -22.86
CA PRO A 241 -5.67 -12.88 -22.19
C PRO A 241 -6.18 -11.65 -21.42
N GLN A 242 -5.84 -11.58 -20.14
CA GLN A 242 -6.30 -10.51 -19.25
C GLN A 242 -5.69 -9.15 -19.63
N PRO A 243 -6.40 -8.03 -19.37
CA PRO A 243 -5.83 -6.70 -19.46
C PRO A 243 -4.58 -6.55 -18.58
N VAL A 244 -3.59 -5.80 -19.06
CA VAL A 244 -2.37 -5.50 -18.29
C VAL A 244 -2.74 -4.55 -17.15
N ALA A 245 -2.59 -5.03 -15.91
CA ALA A 245 -2.88 -4.27 -14.70
C ALA A 245 -1.60 -3.72 -14.07
N LEU A 246 -1.56 -2.42 -13.80
CA LEU A 246 -0.43 -1.72 -13.19
C LEU A 246 -0.90 -0.86 -12.01
N VAL A 247 -0.04 -0.71 -11.00
CA VAL A 247 -0.13 0.35 -9.99
C VAL A 247 1.07 1.25 -10.20
N LEU A 248 0.81 2.52 -10.47
CA LEU A 248 1.85 3.50 -10.79
C LEU A 248 1.82 4.64 -9.78
N HIS A 249 2.99 5.13 -9.41
CA HIS A 249 3.14 6.33 -8.60
C HIS A 249 3.15 7.58 -9.49
N CYS A 250 2.62 8.69 -8.98
CA CYS A 250 2.79 10.01 -9.56
C CYS A 250 4.25 10.43 -9.39
N SER A 251 5.05 10.19 -10.44
CA SER A 251 6.45 10.62 -10.57
C SER A 251 6.85 10.67 -12.05
N PRO A 252 7.82 11.52 -12.46
CA PRO A 252 8.27 11.59 -13.85
C PRO A 252 8.78 10.24 -14.40
N ALA A 253 9.46 9.45 -13.57
CA ALA A 253 9.98 8.14 -13.96
C ALA A 253 8.85 7.14 -14.27
N CYS A 254 7.78 7.12 -13.46
CA CYS A 254 6.62 6.28 -13.73
C CYS A 254 5.83 6.75 -14.96
N THR A 255 5.77 8.07 -15.23
CA THR A 255 5.17 8.61 -16.47
C THR A 255 5.88 8.08 -17.71
N GLU A 256 7.22 8.13 -17.75
CA GLU A 256 8.00 7.61 -18.89
C GLU A 256 7.87 6.08 -19.02
N ALA A 257 7.88 5.35 -17.91
CA ALA A 257 7.63 3.90 -17.92
C ALA A 257 6.24 3.58 -18.51
N PHE A 258 5.20 4.31 -18.11
CA PHE A 258 3.84 4.12 -18.63
C PHE A 258 3.75 4.41 -20.14
N ARG A 259 4.36 5.50 -20.61
CA ARG A 259 4.44 5.83 -22.05
C ARG A 259 5.11 4.70 -22.86
N ASN A 260 6.14 4.07 -22.32
CA ASN A 260 6.85 2.97 -22.99
C ASN A 260 6.05 1.66 -22.98
N VAL A 261 5.35 1.34 -21.89
CA VAL A 261 4.43 0.17 -21.84
C VAL A 261 3.30 0.34 -22.85
N VAL A 262 2.65 1.52 -22.89
CA VAL A 262 1.58 1.81 -23.84
C VAL A 262 2.08 1.74 -25.28
N ALA A 263 3.27 2.26 -25.58
CA ALA A 263 3.85 2.16 -26.92
C ALA A 263 4.13 0.71 -27.34
N SER A 264 4.68 -0.12 -26.45
CA SER A 264 4.95 -1.53 -26.72
C SER A 264 3.65 -2.31 -26.99
N LEU A 265 2.62 -2.09 -26.17
CA LEU A 265 1.31 -2.73 -26.34
C LEU A 265 0.57 -2.23 -27.59
N ALA A 266 0.65 -0.93 -27.89
CA ALA A 266 0.06 -0.35 -29.10
C ALA A 266 0.72 -0.90 -30.37
N LYS A 267 2.05 -1.08 -30.36
CA LYS A 267 2.79 -1.72 -31.46
C LYS A 267 2.40 -3.18 -31.63
N ALA A 268 2.25 -3.94 -30.54
CA ALA A 268 1.76 -5.32 -30.57
C ALA A 268 0.30 -5.43 -31.05
N HIS A 269 -0.53 -4.42 -30.78
CA HIS A 269 -1.90 -4.33 -31.28
C HIS A 269 -1.99 -3.99 -32.79
N GLY A 270 -0.91 -3.44 -33.38
CA GLY A 270 -0.82 -3.15 -34.81
C GLY A 270 -0.84 -1.66 -35.20
N PHE A 271 -0.75 -0.74 -34.24
CA PHE A 271 -0.67 0.70 -34.55
C PHE A 271 0.65 1.07 -35.26
N GLY A 272 0.56 1.98 -36.23
CA GLY A 272 1.74 2.62 -36.84
C GLY A 272 2.44 3.62 -35.91
N ASP A 273 3.69 3.94 -36.21
CA ASP A 273 4.57 4.71 -35.32
C ASP A 273 4.01 6.12 -34.98
N ASP A 274 3.33 6.81 -35.91
CA ASP A 274 2.68 8.11 -35.65
C ASP A 274 1.54 8.00 -34.63
N ALA A 275 0.72 6.93 -34.72
CA ALA A 275 -0.35 6.66 -33.78
C ALA A 275 0.19 6.27 -32.39
N ILE A 276 1.32 5.55 -32.35
CA ILE A 276 2.05 5.24 -31.13
C ILE A 276 2.58 6.52 -30.47
N GLN A 277 3.21 7.43 -31.23
CA GLN A 277 3.69 8.71 -30.71
C GLN A 277 2.53 9.57 -30.17
N ALA A 278 1.40 9.61 -30.88
CA ALA A 278 0.21 10.32 -30.41
C ALA A 278 -0.32 9.72 -29.09
N LEU A 279 -0.41 8.39 -28.98
CA LEU A 279 -0.77 7.71 -27.72
C LEU A 279 0.19 8.09 -26.58
N GLN A 280 1.50 8.08 -26.83
CA GLN A 280 2.49 8.49 -25.82
C GLN A 280 2.35 9.95 -25.38
N GLN A 281 1.88 10.85 -26.26
CA GLN A 281 1.59 12.25 -25.91
C GLN A 281 0.29 12.38 -25.09
N SER A 282 -0.74 11.58 -25.38
CA SER A 282 -1.94 11.50 -24.55
C SER A 282 -1.64 11.04 -23.12
N ILE A 283 -0.82 9.99 -22.97
CA ILE A 283 -0.39 9.53 -21.64
C ILE A 283 0.39 10.63 -20.89
N LEU A 284 1.28 11.35 -21.57
CA LEU A 284 2.02 12.46 -20.97
C LEU A 284 1.08 13.60 -20.50
N GLU A 285 0.09 13.96 -21.32
CA GLU A 285 -0.93 14.97 -20.94
C GLU A 285 -1.70 14.51 -19.69
N ILE A 286 -2.21 13.28 -19.66
CA ILE A 286 -2.98 12.75 -18.53
C ILE A 286 -2.13 12.73 -17.25
N CYS A 287 -0.91 12.17 -17.28
CA CYS A 287 -0.06 12.10 -16.10
C CYS A 287 0.30 13.49 -15.54
N ASN A 288 0.48 14.50 -16.41
CA ASN A 288 0.69 15.88 -16.00
C ASN A 288 -0.57 16.48 -15.34
N ILE A 289 -1.76 16.22 -15.88
CA ILE A 289 -3.04 16.66 -15.28
C ILE A 289 -3.26 16.01 -13.92
N LEU A 290 -3.00 14.70 -13.79
CA LEU A 290 -3.10 14.00 -12.50
C LEU A 290 -2.13 14.62 -11.47
N SER A 291 -0.88 14.84 -11.85
CA SER A 291 0.12 15.49 -10.99
C SER A 291 -0.34 16.88 -10.53
N GLN A 292 -0.78 17.74 -11.46
CA GLN A 292 -1.06 19.15 -11.16
C GLN A 292 -2.45 19.38 -10.53
N HIS A 293 -3.51 18.77 -11.05
CA HIS A 293 -4.90 19.08 -10.69
C HIS A 293 -5.53 18.06 -9.71
N VAL A 294 -5.05 16.82 -9.68
CA VAL A 294 -5.60 15.74 -8.83
C VAL A 294 -4.77 15.56 -7.55
N TYR A 295 -3.44 15.65 -7.65
CA TYR A 295 -2.51 15.45 -6.54
C TYR A 295 -1.79 16.72 -6.06
N ASN A 296 -2.05 17.90 -6.64
CA ASN A 296 -1.45 19.19 -6.25
C ASN A 296 0.10 19.17 -6.20
N GLY A 297 0.75 18.45 -7.12
CA GLY A 297 2.21 18.29 -7.17
C GLY A 297 2.81 17.35 -6.13
N GLN A 298 1.99 16.63 -5.34
CA GLN A 298 2.46 15.58 -4.44
C GLN A 298 3.00 14.39 -5.24
N ASN A 299 4.25 14.02 -4.97
CA ASN A 299 4.85 12.81 -5.54
C ASN A 299 4.41 11.57 -4.75
N TYR A 300 4.57 10.39 -5.34
CA TYR A 300 4.34 9.08 -4.73
C TYR A 300 2.88 8.68 -4.43
N THR A 301 1.90 9.56 -4.66
CA THR A 301 0.48 9.16 -4.73
C THR A 301 0.28 8.12 -5.84
N SER A 302 -0.55 7.11 -5.62
CA SER A 302 -0.74 6.02 -6.59
C SER A 302 -2.06 6.12 -7.36
N TYR A 303 -2.03 5.65 -8.59
CA TYR A 303 -3.20 5.38 -9.45
C TYR A 303 -3.08 3.98 -10.06
N HIS A 304 -4.22 3.40 -10.39
CA HIS A 304 -4.33 2.11 -11.06
C HIS A 304 -4.49 2.32 -12.56
N VAL A 305 -3.87 1.45 -13.36
CA VAL A 305 -4.05 1.40 -14.81
C VAL A 305 -4.44 -0.01 -15.22
N LEU A 306 -5.42 -0.11 -16.12
CA LEU A 306 -5.77 -1.32 -16.86
C LEU A 306 -5.63 -1.00 -18.35
N ILE A 307 -4.90 -1.83 -19.09
CA ILE A 307 -4.72 -1.71 -20.55
C ILE A 307 -5.22 -2.99 -21.21
N ASP A 308 -6.24 -2.88 -22.06
CA ASP A 308 -6.65 -3.99 -22.94
C ASP A 308 -6.13 -3.71 -24.36
N SER A 309 -5.28 -4.62 -24.84
CA SER A 309 -4.72 -4.64 -26.19
C SER A 309 -5.08 -5.92 -26.95
N ASN A 310 -6.00 -6.73 -26.42
CA ASN A 310 -6.42 -8.01 -27.01
C ASN A 310 -7.87 -7.96 -27.52
N GLY A 311 -8.69 -7.04 -27.00
CA GLY A 311 -10.03 -6.76 -27.50
C GLY A 311 -10.04 -6.08 -28.88
N PRO A 312 -11.24 -5.83 -29.46
CA PRO A 312 -11.40 -5.19 -30.77
C PRO A 312 -11.08 -3.68 -30.77
N LYS A 313 -10.79 -3.10 -29.60
CA LYS A 313 -10.33 -1.73 -29.41
C LYS A 313 -9.19 -1.74 -28.41
N PHE A 314 -8.22 -0.87 -28.62
CA PHE A 314 -7.18 -0.62 -27.64
C PHE A 314 -7.75 0.29 -26.55
N THR A 315 -7.91 -0.21 -25.33
CA THR A 315 -8.51 0.55 -24.22
C THR A 315 -7.53 0.76 -23.08
N ILE A 316 -7.63 1.92 -22.44
CA ILE A 316 -6.88 2.27 -21.24
C ILE A 316 -7.87 2.82 -20.22
N ARG A 317 -7.95 2.21 -19.04
CA ARG A 317 -8.63 2.77 -17.88
C ARG A 317 -7.60 3.18 -16.84
N ILE A 318 -7.67 4.44 -16.41
CA ILE A 318 -6.92 4.96 -15.28
C ILE A 318 -7.92 5.23 -14.15
N SER A 319 -7.55 4.88 -12.91
CA SER A 319 -8.39 5.11 -11.72
C SER A 319 -7.55 5.60 -10.56
N ASP A 320 -7.87 6.80 -10.08
CA ASP A 320 -7.21 7.45 -8.95
C ASP A 320 -8.17 7.67 -7.77
N TYR A 321 -7.60 8.05 -6.62
CA TYR A 321 -8.31 8.38 -5.39
C TYR A 321 -7.98 9.80 -4.88
N GLY A 322 -7.53 10.68 -5.77
CA GLY A 322 -7.14 12.05 -5.45
C GLY A 322 -8.32 13.03 -5.47
N LYS A 323 -8.03 14.29 -5.80
CA LYS A 323 -9.08 15.31 -5.95
C LYS A 323 -9.90 15.05 -7.23
N PRO A 324 -11.25 15.01 -7.16
CA PRO A 324 -12.08 14.92 -8.35
C PRO A 324 -11.91 16.14 -9.27
N ILE A 325 -11.82 15.90 -10.57
CA ILE A 325 -11.77 16.91 -11.62
C ILE A 325 -13.20 17.40 -11.89
N SER A 326 -13.43 18.71 -11.80
CA SER A 326 -14.74 19.30 -12.09
C SER A 326 -15.14 19.05 -13.54
N PRO A 327 -16.38 18.62 -13.84
CA PRO A 327 -16.83 18.29 -15.21
C PRO A 327 -16.53 19.39 -16.25
N ASN A 328 -16.74 20.65 -15.87
CA ASN A 328 -16.53 21.82 -16.72
C ASN A 328 -15.06 22.03 -17.15
N LEU A 329 -14.10 21.43 -16.43
CA LEU A 329 -12.66 21.53 -16.74
C LEU A 329 -12.16 20.36 -17.60
N ILE A 330 -12.93 19.26 -17.72
CA ILE A 330 -12.46 18.04 -18.40
C ILE A 330 -12.08 18.34 -19.85
N SER A 331 -12.96 19.00 -20.61
CA SER A 331 -12.72 19.31 -22.03
C SER A 331 -11.63 20.35 -22.28
N SER A 332 -11.30 21.19 -21.28
CA SER A 332 -10.19 22.15 -21.40
C SER A 332 -8.85 21.54 -21.02
N LEU A 333 -8.83 20.61 -20.06
CA LEU A 333 -7.61 19.93 -19.59
C LEU A 333 -7.15 18.84 -20.56
N PHE A 334 -8.03 17.92 -20.95
CA PHE A 334 -7.66 16.73 -21.76
C PHE A 334 -7.72 16.96 -23.27
N ARG A 335 -7.44 18.19 -23.72
CA ARG A 335 -7.72 18.64 -25.10
C ARG A 335 -6.98 17.82 -26.16
N LYS A 336 -5.70 17.44 -25.95
CA LYS A 336 -4.96 16.64 -26.93
C LYS A 336 -5.43 15.18 -26.89
N THR A 337 -5.65 14.64 -25.70
CA THR A 337 -6.15 13.27 -25.50
C THR A 337 -7.50 13.07 -26.19
N GLN A 338 -8.43 14.03 -26.06
CA GLN A 338 -9.73 14.01 -26.75
C GLN A 338 -9.63 14.12 -28.28
N GLN A 339 -8.53 14.65 -28.83
CA GLN A 339 -8.29 14.68 -30.28
C GLN A 339 -7.60 13.41 -30.80
N ILE A 340 -6.89 12.68 -29.93
CA ILE A 340 -6.07 11.52 -30.30
C ILE A 340 -6.81 10.19 -30.09
N MET A 341 -7.67 10.11 -29.06
CA MET A 341 -8.45 8.93 -28.73
C MET A 341 -9.80 8.97 -29.45
N THR A 342 -10.27 7.80 -29.91
CA THR A 342 -11.58 7.65 -30.55
C THR A 342 -12.72 7.87 -29.54
N GLU A 343 -12.50 7.40 -28.31
CA GLU A 343 -13.42 7.60 -27.18
C GLU A 343 -12.64 8.09 -25.97
N PHE A 344 -13.19 9.10 -25.30
CA PHE A 344 -12.65 9.66 -24.05
C PHE A 344 -13.80 9.90 -23.08
N GLN A 345 -13.66 9.44 -21.84
CA GLN A 345 -14.60 9.73 -20.76
C GLN A 345 -13.82 9.89 -19.45
N CYS A 346 -14.08 10.95 -18.71
CA CYS A 346 -13.61 11.13 -17.34
C CYS A 346 -14.82 11.30 -16.42
N THR A 347 -14.90 10.48 -15.36
CA THR A 347 -16.01 10.45 -14.39
C THR A 347 -15.47 10.43 -12.95
N PRO A 348 -16.22 10.94 -11.96
CA PRO A 348 -15.81 10.85 -10.56
C PRO A 348 -15.82 9.40 -10.08
N HIS A 349 -14.77 8.99 -9.36
CA HIS A 349 -14.67 7.65 -8.80
C HIS A 349 -15.55 7.51 -7.53
N PRO A 350 -16.32 6.42 -7.35
CA PRO A 350 -17.30 6.30 -6.24
C PRO A 350 -16.72 6.40 -4.83
N ARG A 351 -15.41 6.22 -4.66
CA ARG A 351 -14.70 6.31 -3.36
C ARG A 351 -13.86 7.59 -3.23
N GLY A 352 -14.12 8.60 -4.06
CA GLY A 352 -13.24 9.75 -4.28
C GLY A 352 -12.20 9.46 -5.37
N GLY A 353 -11.72 10.52 -6.03
CA GLY A 353 -10.84 10.48 -7.21
C GLY A 353 -11.58 10.47 -8.55
N ASN A 354 -10.91 9.98 -9.60
CA ASN A 354 -11.42 9.96 -10.98
C ASN A 354 -11.26 8.59 -11.64
N ILE A 355 -12.11 8.31 -12.63
CA ILE A 355 -11.98 7.22 -13.60
C ILE A 355 -11.86 7.86 -14.98
N ILE A 356 -10.72 7.64 -15.64
CA ILE A 356 -10.47 8.09 -17.01
C ILE A 356 -10.48 6.85 -17.90
N ASN A 357 -11.48 6.73 -18.77
CA ASN A 357 -11.58 5.70 -19.79
C ASN A 357 -11.16 6.28 -21.14
N LEU A 358 -10.26 5.60 -21.84
CA LEU A 358 -9.82 5.91 -23.19
C LEU A 358 -10.04 4.68 -24.08
N ALA A 359 -10.50 4.87 -25.31
CA ALA A 359 -10.41 3.83 -26.34
C ALA A 359 -9.92 4.41 -27.66
N LYS A 360 -9.15 3.61 -28.41
CA LYS A 360 -8.70 3.91 -29.77
C LYS A 360 -8.93 2.68 -30.65
N ASN A 361 -9.56 2.90 -31.80
CA ASN A 361 -9.64 1.91 -32.85
C ASN A 361 -8.32 1.91 -33.64
N LEU A 362 -7.94 0.75 -34.19
CA LEU A 362 -6.85 0.60 -35.18
C LEU A 362 -7.04 1.52 -36.39
#